data_AF-A0A0F2R9R8-F1
#
_entry.id   AF-A0A0F2R9R8-F1
#
_cell.length_a   1.000
_cell.length_b   1.000
_cell.length_c   1.000
_cell.angle_alpha   90.00
_cell.angle_beta   90.00
_cell.angle_gamma   90.00
#
_symmetry.space_group_name_H-M   'P 1'
#
loop_
_entity.id
_entity.type
_entity.pdbx_description
1 polymer ?
#
loop_
_entity_poly.entity_id
_entity_poly.type
_entity_poly.pdbx_seq_one_letter_code
_entity_poly.pdbx_strand_id
1 'polypeptide(L)'
;MPRISMTQDNLNDRNTEFKQTPLVKPVFLNSVPKSGTHLLRNILRMFVPVEQQYHDDFIQIPNLRKHSIALHPDNPKLSWGHLLFSDESALATSLSRHILLVRDPYTWVLARARFFLSENFDGNLAHLRTRQYSAGDLMNMMIFGIHGKAPTMYDIYTHNAAAWLGTGVKLYRYEDLVSHLKDLNTQRAETYFSRLLDDCGIAVPDDWRERVTIGSDKAQSGTARDNLQVDDSRLPEELPDIQKQLVEYALPGLRALLGYA
;
A
#
# COMPACT_ATOMS: atom_id res chain seq x y z
N MET A 1 -5.69 -13.00 15.09
CA MET A 1 -5.50 -12.01 14.01
C MET A 1 -6.60 -10.98 14.10
N PRO A 2 -6.34 -9.69 13.79
CA PRO A 2 -7.38 -8.67 13.82
C PRO A 2 -8.47 -8.97 12.77
N ARG A 3 -9.73 -8.66 13.08
CA ARG A 3 -10.85 -8.78 12.14
C ARG A 3 -11.02 -7.44 11.41
N ILE A 4 -11.12 -7.51 10.08
CA ILE A 4 -11.33 -6.32 9.23
C ILE A 4 -12.57 -6.56 8.36
N SER A 5 -13.52 -5.62 8.38
CA SER A 5 -14.74 -5.67 7.56
C SER A 5 -14.71 -4.58 6.48
N MET A 6 -14.95 -4.94 5.22
CA MET A 6 -14.90 -4.06 4.06
C MET A 6 -15.98 -4.42 3.03
N THR A 7 -16.50 -3.43 2.31
CA THR A 7 -17.34 -3.64 1.12
C THR A 7 -16.53 -4.27 -0.01
N GLN A 8 -17.14 -5.23 -0.71
CA GLN A 8 -16.54 -5.91 -1.86
C GLN A 8 -16.57 -5.03 -3.11
N ASP A 9 -15.49 -5.03 -3.90
CA ASP A 9 -15.40 -4.33 -5.20
C ASP A 9 -16.00 -5.15 -6.36
N ASN A 10 -16.26 -4.52 -7.51
CA ASN A 10 -16.73 -5.19 -8.73
C ASN A 10 -15.69 -5.24 -9.85
N LEU A 11 -14.41 -5.06 -9.54
CA LEU A 11 -13.35 -4.87 -10.54
C LEU A 11 -13.09 -6.12 -11.39
N ASN A 12 -13.41 -7.31 -10.90
CA ASN A 12 -13.29 -8.54 -11.71
C ASN A 12 -14.29 -8.52 -12.87
N ASP A 13 -15.51 -8.05 -12.64
CA ASP A 13 -16.52 -7.93 -13.70
C ASP A 13 -16.11 -6.84 -14.68
N ARG A 14 -15.71 -5.66 -14.17
CA ARG A 14 -15.22 -4.55 -14.99
C ARG A 14 -13.98 -4.91 -15.80
N ASN A 15 -13.11 -5.79 -15.31
CA ASN A 15 -11.90 -6.23 -16.02
C ASN A 15 -12.23 -6.92 -17.36
N THR A 16 -13.38 -7.58 -17.46
CA THR A 16 -13.83 -8.28 -18.68
C THR A 16 -14.23 -7.35 -19.83
N GLU A 17 -14.44 -6.06 -19.55
CA GLU A 17 -14.70 -5.02 -20.56
C GLU A 17 -13.47 -4.76 -21.45
N PHE A 18 -12.31 -5.23 -21.01
CA PHE A 18 -11.02 -4.88 -21.57
C PHE A 18 -10.28 -6.10 -22.10
N LYS A 19 -9.55 -5.93 -23.21
CA LYS A 19 -8.61 -6.95 -23.68
C LYS A 19 -7.41 -7.02 -22.73
N GLN A 20 -7.14 -8.20 -22.17
CA GLN A 20 -6.03 -8.40 -21.26
C GLN A 20 -4.84 -9.09 -21.95
N THR A 21 -3.62 -8.76 -21.51
CA THR A 21 -2.41 -9.47 -21.92
C THR A 21 -1.89 -10.26 -20.73
N PRO A 22 -1.71 -11.58 -20.86
CA PRO A 22 -1.21 -12.39 -19.75
C PRO A 22 0.18 -11.96 -19.28
N LEU A 23 0.40 -12.02 -17.96
CA LEU A 23 1.70 -11.86 -17.35
C LEU A 23 2.62 -13.02 -17.73
N VAL A 24 3.87 -12.68 -18.07
CA VAL A 24 4.95 -13.65 -18.36
C VAL A 24 5.88 -13.87 -17.17
N LYS A 25 5.84 -13.00 -16.17
CA LYS A 25 6.55 -13.11 -14.89
C LYS A 25 5.62 -12.69 -13.74
N PRO A 26 5.77 -13.26 -12.53
CA PRO A 26 5.02 -12.78 -11.37
C PRO A 26 5.29 -11.30 -11.12
N VAL A 27 4.25 -10.58 -10.70
CA VAL A 27 4.33 -9.18 -10.28
C VAL A 27 3.89 -9.11 -8.84
N PHE A 28 4.80 -8.70 -7.96
CA PHE A 28 4.52 -8.55 -6.55
C PHE A 28 4.44 -7.07 -6.15
N LEU A 29 3.26 -6.67 -5.71
CA LEU A 29 2.98 -5.34 -5.18
C LEU A 29 3.20 -5.33 -3.67
N ASN A 30 4.43 -5.05 -3.28
CA ASN A 30 4.77 -4.86 -1.87
C ASN A 30 4.53 -3.42 -1.45
N SER A 31 4.17 -3.21 -0.19
CA SER A 31 3.91 -1.87 0.30
C SER A 31 4.09 -1.78 1.80
N VAL A 32 4.51 -0.61 2.27
CA VAL A 32 4.38 -0.27 3.68
C VAL A 32 2.88 -0.24 4.02
N PRO A 33 2.42 -0.93 5.09
CA PRO A 33 1.02 -0.91 5.51
C PRO A 33 0.45 0.51 5.54
N LYS A 34 -0.76 0.73 5.02
CA LYS A 34 -1.43 2.05 4.92
C LYS A 34 -0.82 3.05 3.90
N SER A 35 0.01 2.56 2.99
CA SER A 35 0.57 3.37 1.88
C SER A 35 -0.24 3.33 0.58
N GLY A 36 -1.49 2.87 0.63
CA GLY A 36 -2.36 2.83 -0.56
C GLY A 36 -2.29 1.54 -1.37
N THR A 37 -2.01 0.40 -0.72
CA THR A 37 -1.90 -0.91 -1.39
C THR A 37 -3.15 -1.27 -2.19
N HIS A 38 -4.35 -1.02 -1.65
CA HIS A 38 -5.59 -1.26 -2.38
C HIS A 38 -5.72 -0.39 -3.63
N LEU A 39 -5.26 0.86 -3.58
CA LEU A 39 -5.30 1.75 -4.74
C LEU A 39 -4.41 1.20 -5.87
N LEU A 40 -3.14 0.92 -5.57
CA LEU A 40 -2.21 0.38 -6.57
C LEU A 40 -2.66 -0.99 -7.08
N ARG A 41 -3.10 -1.88 -6.17
CA ARG A 41 -3.65 -3.19 -6.51
C ARG A 41 -4.83 -3.05 -7.47
N ASN A 42 -5.83 -2.24 -7.13
CA ASN A 42 -7.05 -2.12 -7.91
C ASN A 42 -6.77 -1.51 -9.30
N ILE A 43 -5.86 -0.54 -9.39
CA ILE A 43 -5.37 -0.03 -10.68
C ILE A 43 -4.76 -1.16 -11.50
N LEU A 44 -3.79 -1.90 -10.97
CA LEU A 44 -3.08 -2.94 -11.72
C LEU A 44 -3.95 -4.17 -12.04
N ARG A 45 -4.96 -4.45 -11.22
CA ARG A 45 -5.98 -5.48 -11.53
C ARG A 45 -6.71 -5.17 -12.83
N MET A 46 -6.84 -3.92 -13.26
CA MET A 46 -7.50 -3.58 -14.54
C MET A 46 -6.64 -3.90 -15.78
N PHE A 47 -5.37 -4.26 -15.60
CA PHE A 47 -4.43 -4.57 -16.68
C PHE A 47 -4.00 -6.05 -16.74
N VAL A 48 -4.44 -6.86 -15.79
CA VAL A 48 -4.05 -8.27 -15.67
C VAL A 48 -5.30 -9.14 -15.76
N PRO A 49 -5.29 -10.26 -16.53
CA PRO A 49 -6.42 -11.19 -16.57
C PRO A 49 -6.83 -11.66 -15.17
N VAL A 50 -8.14 -11.80 -14.93
CA VAL A 50 -8.68 -12.18 -13.61
C VAL A 50 -8.08 -13.49 -13.10
N GLU A 51 -7.88 -14.47 -13.98
CA GLU A 51 -7.27 -15.75 -13.66
C GLU A 51 -5.81 -15.66 -13.19
N GLN A 52 -5.13 -14.54 -13.46
CA GLN A 52 -3.77 -14.25 -12.99
C GLN A 52 -3.74 -13.31 -11.77
N GLN A 53 -4.89 -12.93 -11.21
CA GLN A 53 -4.95 -12.13 -9.98
C GLN A 53 -4.97 -13.05 -8.75
N TYR A 54 -4.07 -12.83 -7.79
CA TYR A 54 -3.98 -13.65 -6.59
C TYR A 54 -4.85 -13.11 -5.45
N HIS A 55 -6.03 -13.69 -5.25
CA HIS A 55 -7.05 -13.15 -4.34
C HIS A 55 -7.05 -13.75 -2.92
N ASP A 56 -6.29 -14.81 -2.65
CA ASP A 56 -6.43 -15.58 -1.41
C ASP A 56 -6.12 -14.78 -0.14
N ASP A 57 -5.00 -14.05 -0.13
CA ASP A 57 -4.58 -13.26 1.04
C ASP A 57 -3.50 -12.21 0.67
N PHE A 58 -3.29 -11.26 1.56
CA PHE A 58 -2.09 -10.41 1.57
C PHE A 58 -0.89 -11.22 2.03
N ILE A 59 0.15 -11.28 1.20
CA ILE A 59 1.38 -12.02 1.54
C ILE A 59 2.20 -11.25 2.59
N GLN A 60 2.55 -11.96 3.66
CA GLN A 60 3.30 -11.49 4.83
C GLN A 60 4.20 -12.63 5.33
N ILE A 61 5.17 -12.34 6.20
CA ILE A 61 6.06 -13.38 6.76
C ILE A 61 5.29 -14.58 7.33
N PRO A 62 4.25 -14.40 8.18
CA PRO A 62 3.61 -15.54 8.84
C PRO A 62 2.86 -16.48 7.88
N ASN A 63 2.46 -16.00 6.70
CA ASN A 63 1.69 -16.78 5.72
C ASN A 63 2.49 -17.04 4.41
N LEU A 64 3.73 -16.56 4.29
CA LEU A 64 4.55 -16.60 3.07
C LEU A 64 4.64 -18.01 2.48
N ARG A 65 4.96 -19.02 3.30
CA ARG A 65 5.10 -20.40 2.84
C ARG A 65 3.82 -20.98 2.25
N LYS A 66 2.65 -20.58 2.79
CA LYS A 66 1.33 -21.01 2.29
C LYS A 66 0.99 -20.37 0.94
N HIS A 67 1.48 -19.15 0.70
CA HIS A 67 1.11 -18.33 -0.46
C HIS A 67 2.25 -18.17 -1.47
N SER A 68 3.34 -18.95 -1.36
CA SER A 68 4.53 -18.83 -2.23
C SER A 68 4.24 -19.08 -3.71
N ILE A 69 3.19 -19.85 -4.03
CA ILE A 69 2.73 -20.08 -5.40
C ILE A 69 2.39 -18.78 -6.15
N ALA A 70 1.99 -17.73 -5.44
CA ALA A 70 1.68 -16.42 -6.02
C ALA A 70 2.93 -15.64 -6.49
N LEU A 71 4.12 -16.14 -6.16
CA LEU A 71 5.42 -15.57 -6.52
C LEU A 71 6.21 -16.49 -7.46
N HIS A 72 5.65 -17.65 -7.83
CA HIS A 72 6.36 -18.68 -8.59
C HIS A 72 6.36 -18.37 -10.09
N PRO A 73 7.51 -18.45 -10.79
CA PRO A 73 7.61 -18.09 -12.21
C PRO A 73 6.75 -18.97 -13.14
N ASP A 74 6.54 -20.24 -12.80
CA ASP A 74 5.73 -21.17 -13.62
C ASP A 74 4.22 -20.86 -13.59
N ASN A 75 3.78 -20.02 -12.64
CA ASN A 75 2.40 -19.57 -12.54
C ASN A 75 2.37 -18.05 -12.30
N PRO A 76 2.69 -17.22 -13.31
CA PRO A 76 2.74 -15.78 -13.15
C PRO A 76 1.42 -15.23 -12.61
N LYS A 77 1.48 -14.62 -11.43
CA LYS A 77 0.35 -13.91 -10.81
C LYS A 77 0.70 -12.44 -10.55
N LEU A 78 -0.33 -11.60 -10.55
CA LEU A 78 -0.35 -10.33 -9.85
C LEU A 78 -0.73 -10.60 -8.40
N SER A 79 0.21 -10.39 -7.48
CA SER A 79 0.02 -10.59 -6.05
C SER A 79 0.41 -9.35 -5.24
N TRP A 80 -0.01 -9.28 -3.99
CA TRP A 80 0.17 -8.09 -3.15
C TRP A 80 0.39 -8.46 -1.69
N GLY A 81 1.05 -7.57 -0.96
CA GLY A 81 1.41 -7.86 0.42
C GLY A 81 2.02 -6.70 1.19
N HIS A 82 2.39 -7.06 2.42
CA HIS A 82 3.15 -6.23 3.35
C HIS A 82 4.36 -7.03 3.83
N LEU A 83 5.11 -7.55 2.87
CA LEU A 83 6.20 -8.49 3.13
C LEU A 83 7.42 -7.73 3.66
N LEU A 84 7.85 -8.10 4.86
CA LEU A 84 9.05 -7.57 5.49
C LEU A 84 10.28 -8.09 4.75
N PHE A 85 11.34 -7.31 4.69
CA PHE A 85 12.63 -7.81 4.24
C PHE A 85 13.16 -8.85 5.23
N SER A 86 13.43 -10.05 4.73
CA SER A 86 14.04 -11.18 5.42
C SER A 86 14.72 -12.08 4.39
N ASP A 87 15.49 -13.05 4.86
CA ASP A 87 16.04 -14.13 4.04
C ASP A 87 14.97 -14.86 3.23
N GLU A 88 13.89 -15.32 3.87
CA GLU A 88 12.79 -16.01 3.19
C GLU A 88 12.09 -15.13 2.15
N SER A 89 11.89 -13.84 2.47
CA SER A 89 11.21 -12.91 1.59
C SER A 89 12.04 -12.54 0.38
N ALA A 90 13.35 -12.31 0.57
CA ALA A 90 14.28 -12.04 -0.51
C ALA A 90 14.37 -13.24 -1.47
N LEU A 91 14.41 -14.46 -0.94
CA LEU A 91 14.37 -15.67 -1.75
C LEU A 91 13.05 -15.79 -2.53
N ALA A 92 11.91 -15.65 -1.85
CA ALA A 92 10.59 -15.83 -2.44
C ALA A 92 10.27 -14.81 -3.54
N THR A 93 10.80 -13.59 -3.44
CA THR A 93 10.55 -12.50 -4.41
C THR A 93 11.61 -12.39 -5.51
N SER A 94 12.70 -13.16 -5.43
CA SER A 94 13.87 -13.05 -6.32
C SER A 94 13.60 -13.12 -7.82
N LEU A 95 12.53 -13.83 -8.22
CA LEU A 95 12.12 -13.98 -9.63
C LEU A 95 10.89 -13.15 -10.01
N SER A 96 10.31 -12.43 -9.05
CA SER A 96 9.16 -11.55 -9.27
C SER A 96 9.60 -10.17 -9.72
N ARG A 97 8.77 -9.50 -10.51
CA ARG A 97 8.85 -8.05 -10.68
C ARG A 97 8.34 -7.40 -9.41
N HIS A 98 9.24 -6.75 -8.68
CA HIS A 98 8.97 -6.30 -7.31
C HIS A 98 8.74 -4.79 -7.26
N ILE A 99 7.48 -4.40 -7.10
CA ILE A 99 7.07 -3.01 -6.89
C ILE A 99 6.99 -2.76 -5.39
N LEU A 100 7.58 -1.65 -4.94
CA LEU A 100 7.54 -1.22 -3.55
C LEU A 100 6.84 0.14 -3.45
N LEU A 101 5.64 0.15 -2.85
CA LEU A 101 4.88 1.38 -2.60
C LEU A 101 5.11 1.88 -1.18
N VAL A 102 5.58 3.13 -1.09
CA VAL A 102 5.78 3.85 0.18
C VAL A 102 4.86 5.07 0.25
N ARG A 103 4.73 5.63 1.45
CA ARG A 103 3.99 6.85 1.73
C ARG A 103 4.87 7.78 2.55
N ASP A 104 4.69 9.09 2.42
CA ASP A 104 5.41 10.05 3.24
C ASP A 104 5.19 9.70 4.72
N PRO A 105 6.26 9.46 5.50
CA PRO A 105 6.16 9.21 6.93
C PRO A 105 5.21 10.16 7.66
N TYR A 106 5.16 11.45 7.27
CA TYR A 106 4.25 12.40 7.90
C TYR A 106 2.77 12.09 7.64
N THR A 107 2.40 11.83 6.37
CA THR A 107 1.00 11.53 6.02
C THR A 107 0.62 10.10 6.46
N TRP A 108 1.61 9.21 6.59
CA TRP A 108 1.44 7.85 7.08
C TRP A 108 1.02 7.81 8.56
N VAL A 109 1.57 8.68 9.43
CA VAL A 109 1.17 8.77 10.85
C VAL A 109 -0.35 8.95 10.96
N LEU A 110 -0.88 9.91 10.21
CA LEU A 110 -2.31 10.22 10.22
C LEU A 110 -3.14 9.08 9.60
N ALA A 111 -2.64 8.43 8.55
CA ALA A 111 -3.31 7.30 7.93
C ALA A 111 -3.41 6.08 8.88
N ARG A 112 -2.35 5.79 9.61
CA ARG A 112 -2.32 4.73 10.62
C ARG A 112 -3.23 5.07 11.80
N ALA A 113 -3.22 6.32 12.26
CA ALA A 113 -4.09 6.79 13.34
C ALA A 113 -5.57 6.61 12.97
N ARG A 114 -5.98 7.06 11.78
CA ARG A 114 -7.35 6.86 11.26
C ARG A 114 -7.75 5.39 11.23
N PHE A 115 -6.83 4.53 10.79
CA PHE A 115 -7.09 3.10 10.74
C PHE A 115 -7.26 2.46 12.13
N PHE A 116 -6.49 2.91 13.14
CA PHE A 116 -6.63 2.40 14.51
C PHE A 116 -7.91 2.91 15.20
N LEU A 117 -8.37 4.10 14.81
CA LEU A 117 -9.62 4.68 15.30
C LEU A 117 -10.87 4.14 14.61
N SER A 118 -10.74 3.50 13.43
CA SER A 118 -11.92 3.07 12.68
C SER A 118 -12.60 1.85 13.30
N GLU A 119 -13.93 1.81 13.17
CA GLU A 119 -14.76 0.66 13.56
C GLU A 119 -14.46 -0.59 12.72
N ASN A 120 -13.90 -0.40 11.53
CA ASN A 120 -13.50 -1.47 10.61
C ASN A 120 -12.32 -2.32 11.11
N PHE A 121 -11.62 -1.92 12.18
CA PHE A 121 -10.47 -2.63 12.71
C PHE A 121 -10.70 -3.13 14.14
N ASP A 122 -10.75 -4.45 14.32
CA ASP A 122 -10.81 -5.09 15.64
C ASP A 122 -9.51 -5.85 15.94
N GLY A 123 -8.63 -5.23 16.72
CA GLY A 123 -7.30 -5.76 17.08
C GLY A 123 -6.92 -5.56 18.54
N ASN A 124 -7.89 -5.63 19.47
CA ASN A 124 -7.70 -5.30 20.89
C ASN A 124 -7.23 -3.85 21.16
N LEU A 125 -7.49 -2.94 20.21
CA LEU A 125 -7.15 -1.52 20.28
C LEU A 125 -8.37 -0.60 20.37
N ALA A 126 -9.58 -1.16 20.58
CA ALA A 126 -10.83 -0.38 20.66
C ALA A 126 -10.80 0.73 21.73
N HIS A 127 -10.05 0.53 22.82
CA HIS A 127 -9.86 1.53 23.88
C HIS A 127 -9.22 2.85 23.38
N LEU A 128 -8.48 2.83 22.28
CA LEU A 128 -7.91 4.04 21.67
C LEU A 128 -8.99 4.97 21.10
N ARG A 129 -10.18 4.44 20.81
CA ARG A 129 -11.33 5.23 20.31
C ARG A 129 -11.96 6.12 21.38
N THR A 130 -11.65 5.88 22.65
CA THR A 130 -12.11 6.75 23.74
C THR A 130 -11.55 8.17 23.58
N ARG A 131 -12.31 9.17 24.03
CA ARG A 131 -11.89 10.59 24.01
C ARG A 131 -10.88 10.96 25.09
N GLN A 132 -10.40 9.99 25.88
CA GLN A 132 -9.39 10.21 26.93
C GLN A 132 -8.00 10.48 26.35
N TYR A 133 -7.69 9.93 25.17
CA TYR A 133 -6.44 10.19 24.47
C TYR A 133 -6.56 11.45 23.61
N SER A 134 -5.58 12.34 23.71
CA SER A 134 -5.48 13.47 22.80
C SER A 134 -5.07 13.03 21.39
N ALA A 135 -5.24 13.90 20.40
CA ALA A 135 -4.71 13.67 19.05
C ALA A 135 -3.19 13.46 19.06
N GLY A 136 -2.49 14.22 19.91
CA GLY A 136 -1.05 14.10 20.14
C GLY A 136 -0.65 12.72 20.62
N ASP A 137 -1.35 12.19 21.63
CA ASP A 137 -1.08 10.85 22.19
C ASP A 137 -1.20 9.78 21.11
N LEU A 138 -2.29 9.83 20.32
CA LEU A 138 -2.54 8.87 19.26
C LEU A 138 -1.46 8.94 18.17
N MET A 139 -1.08 10.13 17.73
CA MET A 139 -0.01 10.29 16.73
C MET A 139 1.33 9.78 17.26
N ASN A 140 1.66 10.07 18.52
CA ASN A 140 2.88 9.57 19.15
C ASN A 140 2.88 8.04 19.25
N MET A 141 1.74 7.41 19.57
CA MET A 141 1.58 5.95 19.52
C MET A 141 1.75 5.38 18.11
N MET A 142 1.45 6.15 17.05
CA MET A 142 1.68 5.69 15.67
C MET A 142 3.16 5.75 15.28
N ILE A 143 3.89 6.74 15.81
CA ILE A 143 5.33 6.94 15.61
C ILE A 143 6.13 5.90 16.42
N PHE A 144 5.89 5.82 17.73
CA PHE A 144 6.66 4.99 18.67
C PHE A 144 6.05 3.62 18.93
N GLY A 145 4.94 3.28 18.26
CA GLY A 145 4.23 2.03 18.49
C GLY A 145 3.44 2.03 19.80
N ILE A 146 2.81 0.89 20.06
CA ILE A 146 2.11 0.63 21.32
C ILE A 146 2.80 -0.57 21.94
N HIS A 147 3.40 -0.37 23.10
CA HIS A 147 4.21 -1.38 23.76
C HIS A 147 3.49 -2.74 23.86
N GLY A 148 4.11 -3.77 23.28
CA GLY A 148 3.59 -5.15 23.25
C GLY A 148 2.34 -5.37 22.38
N LYS A 149 1.86 -4.35 21.65
CA LYS A 149 0.61 -4.43 20.86
C LYS A 149 0.77 -4.03 19.40
N ALA A 150 1.57 -3.00 19.10
CA ALA A 150 1.74 -2.49 17.75
C ALA A 150 3.19 -2.07 17.51
N PRO A 151 3.79 -2.43 16.35
CA PRO A 151 5.17 -2.11 16.06
C PRO A 151 5.40 -0.61 15.89
N THR A 152 6.63 -0.19 16.14
CA THR A 152 7.05 1.21 15.95
C THR A 152 7.05 1.56 14.46
N MET A 153 7.02 2.85 14.14
CA MET A 153 7.27 3.30 12.77
C MET A 153 8.66 2.87 12.31
N TYR A 154 9.64 2.90 13.21
CA TYR A 154 11.01 2.46 12.95
C TYR A 154 11.05 1.03 12.40
N ASP A 155 10.45 0.07 13.11
CA ASP A 155 10.44 -1.33 12.69
C ASP A 155 9.72 -1.51 11.35
N ILE A 156 8.58 -0.83 11.18
CA ILE A 156 7.78 -0.91 9.95
C ILE A 156 8.57 -0.39 8.77
N TYR A 157 9.06 0.85 8.80
CA TYR A 157 9.75 1.43 7.65
C TYR A 157 11.11 0.81 7.39
N THR A 158 11.82 0.37 8.44
CA THR A 158 13.08 -0.36 8.28
C THR A 158 12.86 -1.61 7.45
N HIS A 159 11.90 -2.46 7.83
CA HIS A 159 11.72 -3.77 7.20
C HIS A 159 10.77 -3.77 6.00
N ASN A 160 9.77 -2.90 5.95
CA ASN A 160 8.85 -2.82 4.79
C ASN A 160 9.34 -1.86 3.70
N ALA A 161 10.34 -1.00 3.94
CA ALA A 161 10.83 -0.07 2.93
C ALA A 161 12.36 -0.02 2.82
N ALA A 162 13.05 0.51 3.84
CA ALA A 162 14.47 0.85 3.74
C ALA A 162 15.35 -0.36 3.39
N ALA A 163 15.12 -1.51 4.03
CA ALA A 163 15.87 -2.73 3.80
C ALA A 163 15.65 -3.37 2.41
N TRP A 164 14.59 -2.99 1.70
CA TRP A 164 14.36 -3.41 0.31
C TRP A 164 15.10 -2.53 -0.70
N LEU A 165 15.54 -1.33 -0.31
CA LEU A 165 16.24 -0.44 -1.24
C LEU A 165 17.62 -1.04 -1.61
N GLY A 166 18.01 -0.89 -2.87
CA GLY A 166 19.25 -1.46 -3.40
C GLY A 166 19.16 -2.93 -3.81
N THR A 167 18.05 -3.63 -3.56
CA THR A 167 17.87 -5.04 -3.96
C THR A 167 17.27 -5.22 -5.37
N GLY A 168 17.05 -4.12 -6.08
CA GLY A 168 16.42 -4.11 -7.42
C GLY A 168 14.91 -3.81 -7.43
N VAL A 169 14.30 -3.56 -6.26
CA VAL A 169 12.89 -3.13 -6.19
C VAL A 169 12.65 -1.82 -6.93
N LYS A 170 11.43 -1.66 -7.47
CA LYS A 170 10.98 -0.41 -8.11
C LYS A 170 10.17 0.39 -7.10
N LEU A 171 10.76 1.47 -6.60
CA LEU A 171 10.14 2.34 -5.59
C LEU A 171 9.12 3.29 -6.22
N TYR A 172 7.93 3.34 -5.66
CA TYR A 172 6.86 4.28 -5.99
C TYR A 172 6.35 4.97 -4.73
N ARG A 173 5.97 6.24 -4.85
CA ARG A 173 5.43 7.06 -3.75
C ARG A 173 3.92 7.21 -3.90
N TYR A 174 3.20 7.03 -2.81
CA TYR A 174 1.74 7.22 -2.75
C TYR A 174 1.32 8.62 -3.22
N GLU A 175 2.06 9.64 -2.79
CA GLU A 175 1.80 11.04 -3.11
C GLU A 175 1.93 11.30 -4.63
N ASP A 176 2.93 10.69 -5.29
CA ASP A 176 3.06 10.78 -6.75
C ASP A 176 1.88 10.10 -7.44
N LEU A 177 1.51 8.89 -7.00
CA LEU A 177 0.37 8.16 -7.56
C LEU A 177 -0.91 9.02 -7.48
N VAL A 178 -1.21 9.57 -6.30
CA VAL A 178 -2.39 10.43 -6.11
C VAL A 178 -2.29 11.71 -6.93
N SER A 179 -1.11 12.32 -7.04
CA SER A 179 -0.91 13.52 -7.87
C SER A 179 -1.22 13.25 -9.34
N HIS A 180 -0.73 12.13 -9.91
CA HIS A 180 -0.97 11.79 -11.31
C HIS A 180 -2.42 11.33 -11.57
N LEU A 181 -3.10 10.75 -10.58
CA LEU A 181 -4.54 10.43 -10.68
C LEU A 181 -5.41 11.69 -10.77
N LYS A 182 -5.03 12.77 -10.10
CA LYS A 182 -5.75 14.06 -10.18
C LYS A 182 -5.58 14.75 -11.53
N ASP A 183 -4.58 14.37 -12.31
CA ASP A 183 -4.18 15.03 -13.55
C ASP A 183 -3.90 14.04 -14.69
N LEU A 184 -4.81 13.06 -14.83
CA LEU A 184 -4.63 11.88 -15.68
C LEU A 184 -4.54 12.19 -17.19
N ASN A 185 -5.01 13.37 -17.60
CA ASN A 185 -5.03 13.83 -18.98
C ASN A 185 -3.72 14.52 -19.42
N THR A 186 -2.64 14.41 -18.64
CA THR A 186 -1.35 15.01 -18.97
C THR A 186 -0.32 14.01 -19.46
N GLN A 187 0.67 14.50 -20.22
CA GLN A 187 1.84 13.71 -20.61
C GLN A 187 2.63 13.20 -19.40
N ARG A 188 2.61 13.94 -18.28
CA ARG A 188 3.26 13.53 -17.03
C ARG A 188 2.60 12.29 -16.45
N ALA A 189 1.27 12.26 -16.38
CA ALA A 189 0.54 11.08 -15.95
C ALA A 189 0.77 9.89 -16.87
N GLU A 190 0.73 10.10 -18.19
CA GLU A 190 1.05 9.06 -19.17
C GLU A 190 2.46 8.48 -18.96
N THR A 191 3.46 9.34 -18.78
CA THR A 191 4.84 8.92 -18.51
C THR A 191 4.94 8.10 -17.22
N TYR A 192 4.26 8.55 -16.16
CA TYR A 192 4.26 7.87 -14.86
C TYR A 192 3.63 6.48 -14.95
N PHE A 193 2.43 6.36 -15.52
CA PHE A 193 1.73 5.07 -15.63
C PHE A 193 2.38 4.14 -16.63
N SER A 194 2.94 4.66 -17.73
CA SER A 194 3.70 3.86 -18.69
C SER A 194 4.92 3.22 -18.02
N ARG A 195 5.66 3.99 -17.21
CA ARG A 195 6.79 3.46 -16.44
C ARG A 195 6.35 2.42 -15.41
N LEU A 196 5.25 2.68 -14.69
CA LEU A 196 4.71 1.71 -13.72
C LEU A 196 4.34 0.38 -14.37
N LEU A 197 3.67 0.42 -15.52
CA LEU A 197 3.28 -0.78 -16.26
C LEU A 197 4.52 -1.51 -16.81
N ASP A 198 5.51 -0.78 -17.36
CA ASP A 198 6.76 -1.37 -17.86
C ASP A 198 7.59 -2.04 -16.74
N ASP A 199 7.69 -1.40 -15.57
CA ASP A 199 8.33 -1.99 -14.39
C ASP A 199 7.60 -3.29 -13.97
N CYS A 200 6.27 -3.35 -14.13
CA CYS A 200 5.45 -4.56 -13.95
C CYS A 200 5.53 -5.54 -15.14
N GLY A 201 6.16 -5.19 -16.25
CA GLY A 201 6.20 -6.03 -17.46
C GLY A 201 4.85 -6.14 -18.17
N ILE A 202 4.01 -5.11 -18.03
CA ILE A 202 2.68 -5.01 -18.62
C ILE A 202 2.76 -3.99 -19.76
N ALA A 203 2.25 -4.37 -20.94
CA ALA A 203 2.16 -3.45 -22.07
C ALA A 203 1.18 -2.30 -21.76
N VAL A 204 1.45 -1.11 -22.27
CA VAL A 204 0.56 0.04 -22.13
C VAL A 204 -0.48 0.00 -23.24
N PRO A 205 -1.76 -0.30 -22.97
CA PRO A 205 -2.80 -0.28 -23.99
C PRO A 205 -3.31 1.14 -24.23
N ASP A 206 -3.96 1.38 -25.38
CA ASP A 206 -4.52 2.69 -25.73
C ASP A 206 -5.61 3.16 -24.72
N ASP A 207 -6.31 2.21 -24.10
CA ASP A 207 -7.37 2.41 -23.11
C ASP A 207 -6.85 2.54 -21.65
N TRP A 208 -5.53 2.72 -21.45
CA TRP A 208 -4.91 2.71 -20.11
C TRP A 208 -5.54 3.72 -19.14
N ARG A 209 -5.96 4.90 -19.63
CA ARG A 209 -6.57 5.95 -18.80
C ARG A 209 -7.90 5.49 -18.20
N GLU A 210 -8.71 4.80 -19.00
CA GLU A 210 -10.01 4.30 -18.56
C GLU A 210 -9.83 3.25 -17.46
N ARG A 211 -8.88 2.32 -17.66
CA ARG A 211 -8.51 1.31 -16.66
C ARG A 211 -8.01 1.92 -15.36
N VAL A 212 -7.13 2.93 -15.43
CA VAL A 212 -6.66 3.66 -14.24
C VAL A 212 -7.83 4.35 -13.55
N THR A 213 -8.74 4.97 -14.30
CA THR A 213 -9.91 5.66 -13.74
C THR A 213 -10.80 4.68 -12.97
N ILE A 214 -11.14 3.53 -13.56
CA ILE A 214 -11.97 2.50 -12.93
C ILE A 214 -11.27 1.91 -11.70
N GLY A 215 -10.00 1.53 -11.83
CA GLY A 215 -9.24 0.91 -10.75
C GLY A 215 -8.91 1.85 -9.59
N SER A 216 -8.91 3.17 -9.83
CA SER A 216 -8.67 4.19 -8.80
C SER A 216 -9.93 4.75 -8.14
N ASP A 217 -11.11 4.34 -8.61
CA ASP A 217 -12.39 4.77 -8.03
C ASP A 217 -12.47 4.37 -6.55
N LYS A 218 -12.73 5.36 -5.70
CA LYS A 218 -12.85 5.18 -4.26
C LYS A 218 -14.01 4.26 -3.89
N ALA A 219 -15.07 4.20 -4.70
CA ALA A 219 -16.18 3.28 -4.49
C ALA A 219 -15.72 1.81 -4.52
N GLN A 220 -14.59 1.52 -5.19
CA GLN A 220 -14.01 0.18 -5.32
C GLN A 220 -13.02 -0.16 -4.19
N SER A 221 -12.90 0.68 -3.16
CA SER A 221 -11.94 0.47 -2.07
C SER A 221 -12.56 0.63 -0.70
N GLY A 222 -12.85 -0.48 -0.02
CA GLY A 222 -13.35 -0.47 1.37
C GLY A 222 -12.39 0.14 2.41
N THR A 223 -11.15 0.51 2.03
CA THR A 223 -10.20 1.22 2.91
C THR A 223 -9.89 2.64 2.46
N ALA A 224 -10.57 3.16 1.43
CA ALA A 224 -10.49 4.59 1.14
C ALA A 224 -10.89 5.37 2.41
N ARG A 225 -10.25 6.53 2.66
CA ARG A 225 -10.53 7.36 3.83
C ARG A 225 -12.04 7.59 4.01
N ASP A 226 -12.71 7.88 2.90
CA ASP A 226 -14.15 8.20 2.84
C ASP A 226 -15.05 7.00 3.16
N ASN A 227 -14.50 5.78 3.12
CA ASN A 227 -15.22 4.53 3.40
C ASN A 227 -14.93 3.97 4.81
N LEU A 228 -14.05 4.62 5.59
CA LEU A 228 -13.79 4.25 6.98
C LEU A 228 -14.87 4.83 7.89
N GLN A 229 -15.45 3.99 8.75
CA GLN A 229 -16.32 4.47 9.83
C GLN A 229 -15.44 4.96 10.99
N VAL A 230 -15.11 6.25 11.00
CA VAL A 230 -14.22 6.88 11.99
C VAL A 230 -14.65 8.32 12.32
N ASP A 231 -14.59 8.70 13.59
CA ASP A 231 -14.66 10.10 14.01
C ASP A 231 -13.33 10.80 13.69
N ASP A 232 -13.20 11.29 12.44
CA ASP A 232 -11.98 11.94 11.95
C ASP A 232 -11.80 13.36 12.53
N SER A 233 -12.78 13.91 13.24
CA SER A 233 -12.73 15.27 13.81
C SER A 233 -11.61 15.46 14.84
N ARG A 234 -11.09 14.35 15.38
CA ARG A 234 -10.00 14.34 16.37
C ARG A 234 -8.62 14.48 15.75
N LEU A 235 -8.44 14.17 14.47
CA LEU A 235 -7.13 14.17 13.82
C LEU A 235 -6.98 15.41 12.93
N PRO A 236 -5.81 16.08 12.97
CA PRO A 236 -5.57 17.20 12.09
C PRO A 236 -5.46 16.75 10.63
N GLU A 237 -5.63 17.70 9.71
CA GLU A 237 -5.43 17.45 8.28
C GLU A 237 -3.95 17.21 7.93
N GLU A 238 -3.07 17.94 8.61
CA GLU A 238 -1.62 17.84 8.49
C GLU A 238 -0.97 17.47 9.82
N LEU A 239 0.19 16.81 9.76
CA LEU A 239 0.92 16.42 10.96
C LEU A 239 1.49 17.68 11.65
N PRO A 240 1.23 17.93 12.94
CA PRO A 240 1.77 19.11 13.60
C PRO A 240 3.29 19.07 13.74
N ASP A 241 3.92 20.23 13.88
CA ASP A 241 5.38 20.35 13.79
C ASP A 241 6.13 19.56 14.88
N ILE A 242 5.58 19.47 16.09
CA ILE A 242 6.19 18.64 17.13
C ILE A 242 6.17 17.15 16.75
N GLN A 243 5.09 16.64 16.13
CA GLN A 243 5.06 15.27 15.63
C GLN A 243 5.98 15.07 14.43
N LYS A 244 6.15 16.06 13.55
CA LYS A 244 7.16 16.00 12.47
C LYS A 244 8.56 15.84 13.05
N GLN A 245 8.92 16.63 14.08
CA GLN A 245 10.19 16.50 14.79
C GLN A 245 10.35 15.12 15.45
N LEU A 246 9.28 14.58 16.04
CA LEU A 246 9.30 13.22 16.61
C LEU A 246 9.49 12.12 15.55
N VAL A 247 8.96 12.31 14.33
CA VAL A 247 9.24 11.43 13.20
C VAL A 247 10.72 11.49 12.82
N GLU A 248 11.30 12.69 12.70
CA GLU A 248 12.74 12.84 12.39
C GLU A 248 13.63 12.27 13.50
N TYR A 249 13.21 12.36 14.77
CA TYR A 249 13.90 11.71 15.88
C TYR A 249 13.84 10.19 15.79
N ALA A 250 12.66 9.63 15.48
CA ALA A 250 12.45 8.18 15.44
C ALA A 250 13.11 7.53 14.21
N LEU A 251 13.16 8.22 13.08
CA LEU A 251 13.62 7.73 11.78
C LEU A 251 14.43 8.80 11.02
N PRO A 252 15.63 9.17 11.51
CA PRO A 252 16.42 10.24 10.93
C PRO A 252 16.75 9.98 9.45
N GLY A 253 16.46 10.94 8.58
CA GLY A 253 16.82 10.87 7.15
C GLY A 253 15.94 9.95 6.29
N LEU A 254 14.96 9.25 6.88
CA LEU A 254 14.08 8.34 6.12
C LEU A 254 13.33 9.06 5.00
N ARG A 255 12.81 10.26 5.27
CA ARG A 255 12.07 11.03 4.25
C ARG A 255 12.95 11.31 3.03
N ALA A 256 14.20 11.75 3.24
CA ALA A 256 15.15 11.97 2.16
C ALA A 256 15.49 10.67 1.42
N LEU A 257 15.72 9.56 2.14
CA LEU A 257 15.97 8.24 1.55
C LEU A 257 14.84 7.78 0.62
N LEU A 258 13.59 8.09 0.98
CA LEU A 258 12.39 7.77 0.18
C LEU A 258 12.06 8.83 -0.87
N GLY A 259 12.84 9.91 -0.97
CA GLY A 259 12.68 10.98 -1.94
C GLY A 259 11.67 12.07 -1.56
N TYR A 260 11.31 12.25 -0.30
CA TYR A 260 10.35 13.27 0.18
C TYR A 260 10.97 14.58 0.68
N ALA A 261 12.30 14.74 0.54
CA ALA A 261 13.05 15.92 0.96
C ALA A 261 13.35 16.86 -0.21
#